data_AF-A0A7J2SPL9-F1
#
_entry.id   AF-A0A7J2SPL9-F1
#
_cell.length_a   1.000
_cell.length_b   1.000
_cell.length_c   1.000
_cell.angle_alpha   90.00
_cell.angle_beta   90.00
_cell.angle_gamma   90.00
#
_symmetry.space_group_name_H-M   'P 1'
#
loop_
_entity.id
_entity.type
_entity.pdbx_description
1 polymer ?
#
loop_
_entity_poly.entity_id
_entity_poly.type
_entity_poly.pdbx_seq_one_letter_code
_entity_poly.pdbx_strand_id
1 'polypeptide(L)'
;NSYEFYNGRKTYAEIGGCYYAARLAVNETLNKERRQAGIIVLREAHPGYILPVGVWNVRETVREALKQPYTKYETLQSALSSISETMDIPLERWIRNSAVLKDALHQRRIEDFLHECNRKVL
;
A
#
# COMPACT_ATOMS: atom_id res chain seq x y z
N ASN A 1 -11.16 -2.09 7.51
CA ASN A 1 -11.51 -2.71 6.21
C ASN A 1 -11.76 -1.69 5.08
N SER A 2 -10.74 -0.89 4.75
CA SER A 2 -10.77 0.03 3.58
C SER A 2 -9.72 -0.37 2.55
N TYR A 3 -10.09 -1.33 1.69
CA TYR A 3 -9.26 -1.84 0.60
C TYR A 3 -10.17 -2.25 -0.57
N GLU A 4 -9.56 -2.48 -1.74
CA GLU A 4 -10.18 -3.14 -2.88
C GLU A 4 -9.15 -4.01 -3.61
N PHE A 5 -9.61 -5.12 -4.20
CA PHE A 5 -8.83 -5.98 -5.09
C PHE A 5 -9.26 -5.72 -6.55
N TYR A 6 -8.94 -6.63 -7.47
CA TYR A 6 -9.22 -6.48 -8.91
C TYR A 6 -10.68 -6.11 -9.24
N ASN A 7 -11.66 -6.71 -8.54
CA ASN A 7 -13.09 -6.45 -8.78
C ASN A 7 -13.57 -5.09 -8.26
N GLY A 8 -12.68 -4.30 -7.64
CA GLY A 8 -13.01 -3.02 -7.02
C GLY A 8 -13.94 -3.16 -5.81
N ARG A 9 -14.48 -2.01 -5.38
CA ARG A 9 -15.39 -1.90 -4.24
C ARG A 9 -16.80 -1.46 -4.67
N LYS A 10 -17.84 -2.08 -4.12
CA LYS A 10 -19.26 -1.72 -4.35
C LYS A 10 -19.89 -0.90 -3.23
N THR A 11 -19.30 -0.92 -2.03
CA THR A 11 -19.78 -0.21 -0.84
C THR A 11 -18.87 0.95 -0.47
N TYR A 12 -19.36 1.90 0.33
CA TYR A 12 -18.56 3.03 0.77
C TYR A 12 -17.37 2.59 1.66
N ALA A 13 -16.26 3.31 1.58
CA ALA A 13 -15.06 3.04 2.39
C ALA A 13 -15.31 3.34 3.87
N GLU A 14 -14.83 2.46 4.76
CA GLU A 14 -14.99 2.62 6.22
C GLU A 14 -14.26 3.87 6.74
N ILE A 15 -13.06 4.14 6.21
CA ILE A 15 -12.30 5.36 6.54
C ILE A 15 -12.80 6.61 5.79
N GLY A 16 -13.90 6.47 5.05
CA GLY A 16 -14.56 7.52 4.29
C GLY A 16 -13.72 8.13 3.17
N GLY A 17 -13.89 9.44 2.98
CA GLY A 17 -13.32 10.19 1.85
C GLY A 17 -11.81 10.08 1.69
N CYS A 18 -11.08 9.87 2.79
CA CYS A 18 -9.62 9.71 2.78
C CYS A 18 -9.16 8.54 1.88
N TYR A 19 -9.94 7.45 1.83
CA TYR A 19 -9.66 6.32 0.95
C TYR A 19 -9.67 6.74 -0.52
N TYR A 20 -10.73 7.43 -0.94
CA TYR A 20 -10.92 7.85 -2.33
C TYR A 20 -9.91 8.94 -2.73
N ALA A 21 -9.54 9.82 -1.80
CA ALA A 21 -8.49 10.80 -1.99
C ALA A 21 -7.13 10.14 -2.26
N ALA A 22 -6.73 9.17 -1.43
CA ALA A 22 -5.49 8.42 -1.63
C ALA A 22 -5.51 7.64 -2.95
N ARG A 23 -6.63 6.95 -3.25
CA ARG A 23 -6.80 6.20 -4.50
C ARG A 23 -6.68 7.10 -5.73
N LEU A 24 -7.31 8.28 -5.72
CA LEU A 24 -7.23 9.22 -6.83
C LEU A 24 -5.78 9.66 -7.08
N ALA A 25 -5.07 10.10 -6.04
CA ALA A 25 -3.68 10.54 -6.13
C ALA A 25 -2.76 9.44 -6.69
N VAL A 26 -2.93 8.21 -6.22
CA VAL A 26 -2.19 7.04 -6.70
C VAL A 26 -2.50 6.74 -8.17
N ASN A 27 -3.78 6.73 -8.55
CA ASN A 27 -4.20 6.43 -9.92
C ASN A 27 -3.72 7.48 -10.92
N GLU A 28 -3.68 8.76 -10.54
CA GLU A 28 -3.12 9.84 -11.36
C GLU A 28 -1.66 9.53 -11.73
N THR A 29 -0.85 9.12 -10.75
CA THR A 29 0.57 8.76 -10.96
C THR A 29 0.72 7.52 -11.81
N LEU A 30 0.02 6.43 -11.48
CA LEU A 30 0.10 5.17 -12.24
C LEU A 30 -0.37 5.33 -13.69
N ASN A 31 -1.41 6.13 -13.92
CA ASN A 31 -1.90 6.45 -15.26
C ASN A 31 -0.87 7.26 -16.06
N LYS A 32 -0.22 8.26 -15.42
CA LYS A 32 0.86 9.04 -16.03
C LYS A 32 2.06 8.17 -16.40
N GLU A 33 2.44 7.25 -15.52
CA GLU A 33 3.53 6.28 -15.75
C GLU A 33 3.15 5.15 -16.71
N ARG A 34 1.86 5.00 -17.04
CA ARG A 34 1.29 3.87 -17.80
C ARG A 34 1.63 2.51 -17.15
N ARG A 35 1.50 2.43 -15.83
CA ARG A 35 1.82 1.23 -15.03
C ARG A 35 0.61 0.73 -14.25
N GLN A 36 0.57 -0.58 -14.04
CA GLN A 36 -0.38 -1.23 -13.13
C GLN A 36 0.39 -1.82 -11.96
N ALA A 37 -0.08 -1.56 -10.73
CA ALA A 37 0.55 -2.05 -9.51
C ALA A 37 -0.47 -2.22 -8.38
N GLY A 38 -0.17 -3.11 -7.44
CA GLY A 38 -0.84 -3.14 -6.14
C GLY A 38 -0.25 -2.07 -5.24
N ILE A 39 -1.12 -1.34 -4.52
CA ILE A 39 -0.70 -0.17 -3.73
C ILE A 39 -1.21 -0.30 -2.30
N ILE A 40 -0.34 0.03 -1.35
CA ILE A 40 -0.63 0.10 0.07
C ILE A 40 -0.20 1.48 0.57
N VAL A 41 -1.12 2.22 1.17
CA VAL A 41 -0.84 3.53 1.78
C VAL A 41 -0.90 3.36 3.29
N LEU A 42 0.24 3.56 3.95
CA LEU A 42 0.37 3.55 5.40
C LEU A 42 0.45 5.00 5.89
N ARG A 43 -0.35 5.35 6.90
CA ARG A 43 -0.39 6.71 7.43
C ARG A 43 -0.67 6.70 8.93
N GLU A 44 0.17 7.39 9.67
CA GLU A 44 0.03 7.59 11.12
C GLU A 44 -0.44 9.01 11.41
N ALA A 45 -1.22 9.16 12.47
CA ALA A 45 -1.58 10.45 13.02
C ALA A 45 -0.92 10.56 14.40
N HIS A 46 0.15 11.35 14.50
CA HIS A 46 0.84 11.54 15.77
C HIS A 46 0.05 12.50 16.69
N PRO A 47 0.20 12.40 18.03
CA PRO A 47 -0.53 13.21 18.99
C PRO A 47 -0.41 14.73 18.81
N GLY A 48 0.63 15.21 18.11
CA GLY A 48 0.81 16.63 17.76
C GLY A 48 -0.06 17.12 16.59
N TYR A 49 -0.91 16.27 16.01
CA TYR A 49 -1.80 16.63 14.91
C TYR A 49 -3.08 17.33 15.43
N ILE A 50 -2.96 18.63 15.69
CA ILE A 50 -3.98 19.44 16.40
C ILE A 50 -5.20 19.75 15.53
N LEU A 51 -5.11 19.70 14.20
CA LEU A 51 -6.19 20.06 13.28
C LEU A 51 -6.49 18.93 12.27
N PRO A 52 -7.69 18.35 12.28
CA PRO A 52 -8.11 17.41 11.24
C PRO A 52 -8.45 18.18 9.96
N VAL A 53 -7.44 18.41 9.11
CA VAL A 53 -7.59 19.09 7.79
C VAL A 53 -8.38 18.23 6.77
N GLY A 54 -8.87 17.06 7.20
CA GLY A 54 -9.82 16.25 6.47
C GLY A 54 -9.24 15.58 5.22
N VAL A 55 -10.13 15.33 4.26
CA VAL A 55 -9.85 14.55 3.03
C VAL A 55 -8.78 15.19 2.16
N TRP A 56 -8.71 16.52 2.13
CA TRP A 56 -7.75 17.27 1.32
C TRP A 56 -6.31 16.98 1.73
N ASN A 57 -6.03 16.91 3.04
CA ASN A 57 -4.69 16.62 3.54
C ASN A 57 -4.16 15.27 3.04
N VAL A 58 -4.99 14.23 3.08
CA VAL A 58 -4.61 12.91 2.57
C VAL A 58 -4.30 12.98 1.07
N ARG A 59 -5.13 13.68 0.29
CA ARG A 59 -4.89 13.82 -1.15
C ARG A 59 -3.56 14.49 -1.46
N GLU A 60 -3.27 15.64 -0.83
CA GLU A 60 -2.05 16.38 -1.15
C GLU A 60 -0.80 15.70 -0.60
N THR A 61 -0.85 15.18 0.63
CA THR A 61 0.30 14.43 1.20
C THR A 61 0.66 13.20 0.38
N VAL A 62 -0.33 12.45 -0.12
CA VAL A 62 -0.06 11.29 -1.00
C VAL A 62 0.50 11.73 -2.36
N ARG A 63 -0.01 12.82 -2.95
CA ARG A 63 0.56 13.36 -4.20
C ARG A 63 1.99 13.81 -4.03
N GLU A 64 2.28 14.53 -2.96
CA GLU A 64 3.64 14.98 -2.68
C GLU A 64 4.56 13.78 -2.44
N ALA A 65 4.14 12.78 -1.66
CA ALA A 65 4.91 11.56 -1.46
C ALA A 65 5.24 10.84 -2.78
N LEU A 66 4.31 10.77 -3.73
CA LEU A 66 4.52 10.15 -5.04
C LEU A 66 5.43 10.96 -5.99
N LYS A 67 5.69 12.25 -5.70
CA LYS A 67 6.64 13.08 -6.45
C LYS A 67 8.05 13.04 -5.86
N GLN A 68 8.18 12.68 -4.58
CA GLN A 68 9.49 12.59 -3.92
C GLN A 68 10.30 11.37 -4.42
N PRO A 69 11.63 11.38 -4.23
CA PRO A 69 12.45 10.19 -4.43
C PRO A 69 11.95 9.02 -3.58
N TYR A 70 11.98 7.81 -4.14
CA TYR A 70 11.54 6.59 -3.47
C TYR A 70 12.69 5.58 -3.36
N THR A 71 12.58 4.69 -2.37
CA THR A 71 13.48 3.55 -2.23
C THR A 71 12.88 2.32 -2.90
N LYS A 72 13.66 1.66 -3.75
CA LYS A 72 13.26 0.40 -4.39
C LYS A 72 13.78 -0.78 -3.56
N TYR A 73 12.92 -1.78 -3.37
CA TYR A 73 13.26 -3.01 -2.67
C TYR A 73 13.00 -4.21 -3.59
N GLU A 74 13.86 -5.23 -3.49
CA GLU A 74 13.71 -6.46 -4.27
C GLU A 74 12.68 -7.43 -3.64
N THR A 75 12.47 -7.35 -2.32
CA THR A 75 11.50 -8.19 -1.61
C THR A 75 10.55 -7.37 -0.77
N LEU A 76 9.31 -7.87 -0.61
CA LEU A 76 8.33 -7.28 0.31
C LEU A 76 8.87 -7.25 1.74
N GLN A 77 9.57 -8.30 2.18
CA GLN A 77 10.16 -8.37 3.52
C GLN A 77 11.15 -7.23 3.76
N SER A 78 12.04 -6.95 2.80
CA SER A 78 12.99 -5.83 2.92
C SER A 78 12.29 -4.47 2.98
N ALA A 79 11.21 -4.27 2.23
CA ALA A 79 10.41 -3.04 2.31
C ALA A 79 9.73 -2.88 3.67
N LEU A 80 9.16 -3.98 4.20
CA LEU A 80 8.49 -3.97 5.51
C LEU A 80 9.47 -3.71 6.67
N SER A 81 10.69 -4.23 6.59
CA SER A 81 11.74 -3.93 7.58
C SER A 81 12.07 -2.43 7.62
N SER A 82 12.29 -1.78 6.47
CA SER A 82 12.54 -0.34 6.45
C SER A 82 11.35 0.49 6.93
N ILE A 83 10.12 0.05 6.64
CA ILE A 83 8.91 0.72 7.17
C ILE A 83 8.87 0.63 8.70
N SER A 84 9.23 -0.54 9.27
CA SER A 84 9.22 -0.73 10.73
C SER A 84 10.22 0.14 11.49
N GLU A 85 11.29 0.59 10.82
CA GLU A 85 12.27 1.52 11.40
C GLU A 85 11.77 2.97 11.41
N THR A 86 10.81 3.31 10.55
CA THR A 86 10.32 4.68 10.36
C THR A 86 9.00 4.95 11.09
N MET A 87 8.15 3.93 11.23
CA MET A 87 6.78 4.05 11.77
C MET A 87 6.74 3.80 13.28
N ASP A 88 5.90 4.54 14.00
CA ASP A 88 5.70 4.35 15.45
C ASP A 88 4.80 3.14 15.73
N ILE A 89 3.84 2.85 14.83
CA ILE A 89 2.91 1.72 15.01
C ILE A 89 3.60 0.42 14.57
N PRO A 90 3.60 -0.62 15.44
CA PRO A 90 4.21 -1.91 15.12
C PRO A 90 3.66 -2.52 13.82
N LEU A 91 4.56 -3.10 13.03
CA LEU A 91 4.27 -3.68 11.72
C LEU A 91 3.16 -4.74 11.77
N GLU A 92 3.09 -5.51 12.86
CA GLU A 92 2.10 -6.56 13.08
C GLU A 92 0.67 -5.99 13.08
N ARG A 93 0.50 -4.74 13.52
CA ARG A 93 -0.80 -4.07 13.49
C ARG A 93 -1.20 -3.72 12.06
N TRP A 94 -0.25 -3.28 11.23
CA TRP A 94 -0.48 -3.01 9.82
C TRP A 94 -0.85 -4.28 9.05
N ILE A 95 -0.07 -5.35 9.23
CA ILE A 95 -0.30 -6.65 8.58
C ILE A 95 -1.68 -7.21 8.98
N ARG A 96 -2.00 -7.19 10.27
CA ARG A 96 -3.30 -7.71 10.78
C ARG A 96 -4.49 -6.96 10.21
N ASN A 97 -4.38 -5.66 9.96
CA ASN A 97 -5.49 -4.82 9.51
C ASN A 97 -5.60 -4.72 7.97
N SER A 98 -4.50 -4.91 7.24
CA SER A 98 -4.49 -4.78 5.79
C SER A 98 -4.75 -6.12 5.11
N ALA A 99 -5.88 -6.22 4.40
CA ALA A 99 -6.17 -7.37 3.57
C ALA A 99 -5.20 -7.48 2.37
N VAL A 100 -4.75 -6.35 1.83
CA VAL A 100 -3.78 -6.31 0.71
C VAL A 100 -2.41 -6.80 1.15
N LEU A 101 -1.94 -6.42 2.35
CA LEU A 101 -0.67 -6.96 2.89
C LEU A 101 -0.79 -8.44 3.20
N LYS A 102 -1.91 -8.89 3.78
CA LYS A 102 -2.14 -10.32 4.03
C LYS A 102 -2.14 -11.13 2.75
N ASP A 103 -2.83 -10.66 1.72
CA ASP A 103 -2.83 -11.29 0.39
C ASP A 103 -1.40 -11.36 -0.16
N ALA A 104 -0.67 -10.24 -0.16
CA ALA A 104 0.70 -10.19 -0.65
C ALA A 104 1.70 -11.09 0.12
N LEU A 105 1.44 -11.39 1.40
CA LEU A 105 2.30 -12.24 2.24
C LEU A 105 1.93 -13.73 2.18
N HIS A 106 0.65 -14.07 2.02
CA HIS A 106 0.18 -15.45 2.12
C HIS A 106 -0.16 -16.08 0.77
N GLN A 107 -0.58 -15.27 -0.21
CA GLN A 107 -0.97 -15.77 -1.53
C GLN A 107 0.26 -16.03 -2.38
N ARG A 108 0.54 -17.30 -2.67
CA ARG A 108 1.53 -17.67 -3.70
C ARG A 108 0.96 -17.44 -5.09
N ARG A 109 1.79 -16.90 -5.99
CA ARG A 109 1.44 -16.69 -7.40
C ARG A 109 1.85 -17.89 -8.22
N ILE A 110 1.17 -18.09 -9.35
CA ILE A 110 1.50 -19.17 -10.30
C ILE A 110 2.97 -19.06 -10.75
N GLU A 111 3.46 -17.82 -10.89
CA GLU A 111 4.86 -17.50 -11.21
C GLU A 111 5.86 -18.13 -10.22
N ASP A 112 5.52 -18.20 -8.93
CA ASP A 112 6.38 -18.80 -7.90
C ASP A 112 6.60 -20.30 -8.18
N PHE A 113 5.58 -20.99 -8.69
CA PHE A 113 5.65 -22.41 -9.03
C PHE A 113 6.40 -22.67 -10.34
N LEU A 114 6.34 -21.75 -11.30
CA LEU A 114 7.10 -21.85 -12.55
C LEU A 114 8.62 -21.80 -12.28
N HIS A 115 9.06 -21.01 -11.29
CA HIS A 115 10.46 -20.96 -10.87
C HIS A 115 10.92 -22.18 -10.06
N GLU A 116 10.04 -22.87 -9.34
CA GLU A 116 10.36 -24.13 -8.65
C GLU A 116 10.52 -25.29 -9.64
N CYS A 117 9.74 -25.33 -10.73
CA CYS A 117 9.84 -26.37 -11.75
C CYS A 117 11.21 -26.39 -12.46
N ASN A 118 11.80 -25.22 -12.71
CA ASN A 118 13.14 -25.10 -13.31
C ASN A 118 14.29 -25.48 -12.36
N ARG A 119 14.04 -25.60 -11.04
CA ARG A 119 15.06 -26.01 -10.06
C ARG A 119 15.11 -27.51 -9.81
N LYS A 120 14.10 -28.28 -10.25
CA LYS A 120 14.02 -29.74 -10.05
C LYS A 120 14.55 -30.58 -11.23
N VAL A 121 15.23 -29.95 -12.19
CA VAL A 121 15.80 -30.63 -13.38
C VAL A 121 17.34 -30.56 -13.41
N LEU A 122 17.98 -30.39 -12.25
CA LEU A 122 19.43 -30.58 -12.06
C LEU A 122 19.68 -31.63 -10.98
#